data_AF-A0A7R9HT42-F1
#
_entry.id   AF-A0A7R9HT42-F1
#
_cell.length_a   1.000
_cell.length_b   1.000
_cell.length_c   1.000
_cell.angle_alpha   90.00
_cell.angle_beta   90.00
_cell.angle_gamma   90.00
#
_symmetry.space_group_name_H-M   'P 1'
#
loop_
_entity.id
_entity.type
_entity.pdbx_description
1 polymer ?
#
loop_
_entity_poly.entity_id
_entity_poly.type
_entity_poly.pdbx_seq_one_letter_code
_entity_poly.pdbx_strand_id
1 'polypeptide(L)'
;MADLKRKVRIEERIKIKIGEAKNLQCRSHGSVEQRDVYCALSLDQEEIFRTTTVERTLSPFFGEEFQFEVPRKFRYLSLYLYDRDRHLKQDKVLGKVAIKREDLHLYHNKEHWFPIRAVDADSEVQGKAHIEVKFEPVLKGNNELDHHNNRMTVRLLECSDLTIKNGSCDPFAIVTMCYSNSRQEIRRTKVKKKTVSPHFDELLSFEVSTPTL
;
A
#
# COMPACT_ATOMS: atom_id res chain seq x y z
N MET A 1 -13.63 -39.63 -28.75
CA MET A 1 -12.72 -39.69 -27.58
C MET A 1 -12.52 -38.27 -27.08
N ALA A 2 -13.14 -37.91 -25.96
CA ALA A 2 -13.01 -36.57 -25.38
C ALA A 2 -11.69 -36.50 -24.60
N ASP A 3 -10.78 -35.63 -25.05
CA ASP A 3 -9.55 -35.29 -24.31
C ASP A 3 -9.95 -34.45 -23.09
N LEU A 4 -10.28 -35.15 -22.01
CA LEU A 4 -10.56 -34.57 -20.70
C LEU A 4 -9.23 -34.10 -20.11
N LYS A 5 -8.70 -32.98 -20.61
CA LYS A 5 -7.57 -32.28 -20.00
C LYS A 5 -7.93 -31.96 -18.55
N ARG A 6 -7.50 -32.80 -17.62
CA ARG A 6 -7.56 -32.54 -16.18
C ARG A 6 -6.94 -31.16 -15.96
N LYS A 7 -7.77 -30.18 -15.60
CA LYS A 7 -7.28 -28.88 -15.12
C LYS A 7 -6.50 -29.16 -13.84
N VAL A 8 -5.18 -29.21 -13.94
CA VAL A 8 -4.29 -29.22 -12.78
C VAL A 8 -4.53 -27.90 -12.05
N ARG A 9 -5.04 -27.97 -10.82
CA ARG A 9 -5.12 -26.81 -9.93
C ARG A 9 -3.83 -26.77 -9.13
N ILE A 10 -3.10 -25.66 -9.22
CA ILE A 10 -1.96 -25.38 -8.35
C ILE A 10 -2.54 -24.74 -7.09
N GLU A 11 -2.23 -25.32 -5.92
CA GLU A 11 -2.59 -24.78 -4.62
C GLU A 11 -1.33 -24.34 -3.89
N GLU A 12 -1.29 -23.07 -3.51
CA GLU A 12 -0.19 -22.51 -2.73
C GLU A 12 -0.61 -22.47 -1.26
N ARG A 13 0.27 -22.90 -0.36
CA ARG A 13 0.01 -22.91 1.08
C ARG A 13 1.12 -22.19 1.81
N ILE A 14 0.76 -21.42 2.82
CA ILE A 14 1.70 -20.78 3.74
C ILE A 14 1.51 -21.41 5.11
N LYS A 15 2.63 -21.77 5.74
CA LYS A 15 2.72 -22.17 7.13
C LYS A 15 3.66 -21.18 7.82
N ILE A 16 3.19 -20.52 8.87
CA ILE A 16 3.93 -19.50 9.60
C ILE A 16 3.76 -19.69 11.10
N LYS A 17 4.87 -19.61 11.83
CA LYS A 17 4.89 -19.58 13.29
C LYS A 17 5.28 -18.18 13.75
N ILE A 18 4.44 -17.56 14.56
CA ILE A 18 4.69 -16.26 15.16
C ILE A 18 5.30 -16.53 16.55
N GLY A 19 6.58 -16.21 16.70
CA GLY A 19 7.32 -16.39 17.94
C GLY A 19 6.96 -15.34 18.97
N GLU A 20 7.81 -14.33 19.12
CA GLU A 20 7.67 -13.27 20.11
C GLU A 20 8.03 -11.89 19.51
N ALA A 21 7.63 -10.84 20.22
CA ALA A 21 8.15 -9.49 20.02
C ALA A 21 8.87 -9.05 21.30
N LYS A 22 9.82 -8.11 21.16
CA LYS A 22 10.57 -7.56 22.28
C LYS A 22 10.92 -6.10 22.05
N ASN A 23 11.29 -5.41 23.12
CA ASN A 23 11.69 -4.00 23.11
C ASN A 23 10.57 -3.07 22.58
N LEU A 24 9.30 -3.40 22.89
CA LEU A 24 8.19 -2.51 22.59
C LEU A 24 8.26 -1.27 23.50
N GLN A 25 7.95 -0.11 22.94
CA GLN A 25 7.96 1.15 23.69
C GLN A 25 6.78 1.20 24.67
N CYS A 26 6.91 1.83 25.84
CA CYS A 26 5.78 2.09 26.75
C CYS A 26 4.75 3.06 26.14
N ARG A 27 3.53 3.10 26.69
CA ARG A 27 2.47 4.05 26.25
C ARG A 27 2.85 5.51 26.45
N SER A 28 3.52 5.81 27.56
CA SER A 28 3.97 7.15 27.94
C SER A 28 5.44 7.12 28.39
N HIS A 29 6.19 8.18 28.09
CA HIS A 29 7.59 8.29 28.51
C HIS A 29 7.68 8.28 30.04
N GLY A 30 8.44 7.33 30.60
CA GLY A 30 8.69 7.23 32.05
C GLY A 30 7.67 6.41 32.85
N SER A 31 6.66 5.81 32.22
CA SER A 31 5.75 4.86 32.89
C SER A 31 6.15 3.41 32.64
N VAL A 32 5.83 2.54 33.60
CA VAL A 32 5.87 1.06 33.44
C VAL A 32 4.53 0.57 32.88
N GLU A 33 3.87 1.37 32.04
CA GLU A 33 2.61 0.96 31.43
C GLU A 33 2.88 -0.14 30.41
N GLN A 34 2.52 -1.35 30.81
CA GLN A 34 2.55 -2.53 29.99
C GLN A 34 1.46 -2.45 28.91
N ARG A 35 1.59 -3.25 27.85
CA ARG A 35 0.64 -3.30 26.73
C ARG A 35 -0.06 -4.64 26.67
N ASP A 36 -1.26 -4.64 26.10
CA ASP A 36 -1.96 -5.86 25.74
C ASP A 36 -1.76 -6.08 24.24
N VAL A 37 -0.85 -6.98 23.87
CA VAL A 37 -0.33 -7.04 22.49
C VAL A 37 -0.88 -8.27 21.76
N TYR A 38 -1.28 -8.09 20.50
CA TYR A 38 -1.52 -9.18 19.57
C TYR A 38 -0.90 -8.89 18.20
N CYS A 39 -0.70 -9.94 17.42
CA CYS A 39 -0.27 -9.86 16.03
C CYS A 39 -1.44 -10.16 15.09
N ALA A 40 -1.64 -9.32 14.08
CA ALA A 40 -2.49 -9.60 12.93
C ALA A 40 -1.63 -10.00 11.74
N LEU A 41 -1.87 -11.20 11.20
CA LEU A 41 -1.24 -11.71 9.99
C LEU A 41 -2.08 -11.33 8.79
N SER A 42 -1.50 -10.54 7.89
CA SER A 42 -2.19 -9.99 6.73
C SER A 42 -1.52 -10.39 5.41
N LEU A 43 -2.34 -10.59 4.38
CA LEU A 43 -1.89 -10.56 3.00
C LEU A 43 -2.19 -9.18 2.43
N ASP A 44 -1.13 -8.44 2.11
CA ASP A 44 -1.18 -7.01 1.86
C ASP A 44 -1.81 -6.26 3.06
N GLN A 45 -2.99 -5.66 2.91
CA GLN A 45 -3.72 -4.94 3.97
C GLN A 45 -4.93 -5.72 4.52
N GLU A 46 -5.14 -6.96 4.09
CA GLU A 46 -6.24 -7.79 4.58
C GLU A 46 -5.76 -8.77 5.64
N GLU A 47 -6.28 -8.61 6.86
CA GLU A 47 -6.06 -9.53 7.98
C GLU A 47 -6.67 -10.90 7.64
N ILE A 48 -5.85 -11.95 7.71
CA ILE A 48 -6.26 -13.34 7.51
C ILE A 48 -6.39 -14.05 8.86
N PHE A 49 -5.44 -13.82 9.76
CA PHE A 49 -5.42 -14.40 11.11
C PHE A 49 -4.95 -13.38 12.13
N ARG A 50 -5.25 -13.69 13.39
CA ARG A 50 -4.84 -12.91 14.55
C ARG A 50 -4.46 -13.85 15.68
N THR A 51 -3.39 -13.52 16.39
CA THR A 51 -3.01 -14.21 17.62
C THR A 51 -3.95 -13.86 18.77
N THR A 52 -3.96 -14.69 19.79
CA THR A 52 -4.43 -14.30 21.11
C THR A 52 -3.69 -13.04 21.62
N THR A 53 -4.35 -12.29 22.49
CA THR A 53 -3.76 -11.10 23.12
C THR A 53 -2.91 -11.54 24.32
N VAL A 54 -1.64 -11.16 24.32
CA VAL A 54 -0.74 -11.32 25.47
C VAL A 54 -0.81 -10.03 26.28
N GLU A 55 -1.41 -10.13 27.46
CA GLU A 55 -1.67 -8.97 28.30
C GLU A 55 -0.42 -8.52 29.06
N ARG A 56 -0.38 -7.23 29.38
CA ARG A 56 0.54 -6.66 30.37
C ARG A 56 2.02 -7.01 30.14
N THR A 57 2.50 -6.84 28.91
CA THR A 57 3.92 -7.04 28.59
C THR A 57 4.42 -6.11 27.47
N LEU A 58 5.74 -5.84 27.48
CA LEU A 58 6.46 -5.19 26.38
C LEU A 58 7.33 -6.19 25.58
N SER A 59 7.28 -7.46 25.98
CA SER A 59 7.95 -8.59 25.34
C SER A 59 6.99 -9.78 25.23
N PRO A 60 5.94 -9.69 24.40
CA PRO A 60 4.94 -10.75 24.28
C PRO A 60 5.51 -11.98 23.56
N PHE A 61 5.27 -13.16 24.14
CA PHE A 61 5.48 -14.45 23.48
C PHE A 61 4.12 -15.00 23.01
N PHE A 62 3.94 -15.14 21.69
CA PHE A 62 2.71 -15.64 21.09
C PHE A 62 2.77 -17.16 20.92
N GLY A 63 3.83 -17.66 20.27
CA GLY A 63 4.05 -19.09 20.05
C GLY A 63 3.02 -19.76 19.13
N GLU A 64 2.20 -18.99 18.41
CA GLU A 64 1.09 -19.47 17.59
C GLU A 64 1.53 -19.83 16.16
N GLU A 65 0.91 -20.86 15.58
CA GLU A 65 1.18 -21.36 14.24
C GLU A 65 -0.09 -21.33 13.39
N PHE A 66 0.01 -20.75 12.20
CA PHE A 66 -1.08 -20.67 11.23
C PHE A 66 -0.70 -21.39 9.95
N GLN A 67 -1.66 -22.10 9.36
CA GLN A 67 -1.51 -22.72 8.05
C GLN A 67 -2.76 -22.50 7.20
N PHE A 68 -2.58 -21.97 5.99
CA PHE A 68 -3.70 -21.64 5.10
C PHE A 68 -3.33 -21.79 3.63
N GLU A 69 -4.35 -22.00 2.81
CA GLU A 69 -4.27 -21.85 1.35
C GLU A 69 -4.28 -20.39 0.97
N VAL A 70 -3.39 -19.98 0.06
CA VAL A 70 -3.26 -18.60 -0.39
C VAL A 70 -4.51 -18.25 -1.22
N PRO A 71 -5.39 -17.36 -0.73
CA PRO A 71 -6.70 -17.12 -1.34
C PRO A 71 -6.60 -16.31 -2.65
N ARG A 72 -5.51 -15.58 -2.84
CA ARG A 72 -5.25 -14.71 -4.00
C ARG A 72 -3.76 -14.37 -4.11
N LYS A 73 -3.35 -13.86 -5.27
CA LYS A 73 -2.05 -13.21 -5.40
C LYS A 73 -1.94 -12.05 -4.41
N PHE A 74 -0.78 -11.90 -3.80
CA PHE A 74 -0.47 -10.85 -2.83
C PHE A 74 0.98 -10.40 -3.03
N ARG A 75 1.33 -9.22 -2.53
CA ARG A 75 2.71 -8.72 -2.62
C ARG A 75 3.47 -8.85 -1.33
N TYR A 76 2.80 -8.63 -0.19
CA TYR A 76 3.43 -8.70 1.13
C TYR A 76 2.68 -9.66 2.03
N LEU A 77 3.43 -10.50 2.74
CA LEU A 77 2.98 -11.12 3.98
C LEU A 77 3.39 -10.19 5.11
N SER A 78 2.41 -9.64 5.82
CA SER A 78 2.64 -8.63 6.85
C SER A 78 2.21 -9.14 8.22
N LEU A 79 2.99 -8.85 9.25
CA LEU A 79 2.62 -9.00 10.64
C LEU A 79 2.49 -7.61 11.25
N TYR A 80 1.27 -7.22 11.60
CA TYR A 80 1.00 -5.98 12.31
C TYR A 80 0.91 -6.26 13.81
N LEU A 81 1.64 -5.49 14.61
CA LEU A 81 1.55 -5.54 16.06
C LEU A 81 0.58 -4.46 16.52
N TYR A 82 -0.40 -4.86 17.33
CA TYR A 82 -1.41 -3.97 17.89
C TYR A 82 -1.31 -3.93 19.41
N ASP A 83 -1.53 -2.75 19.98
CA ASP A 83 -1.86 -2.55 21.38
C ASP A 83 -3.37 -2.49 21.51
N ARG A 84 -3.93 -3.53 22.13
CA ARG A 84 -5.33 -3.63 22.47
C ARG A 84 -5.61 -2.71 23.63
N ASP A 85 -6.39 -1.67 23.37
CA ASP A 85 -6.84 -0.77 24.41
C ASP A 85 -8.36 -0.84 24.48
N ARG A 86 -8.87 -1.49 25.53
CA ARG A 86 -10.32 -1.68 25.73
C ARG A 86 -11.07 -0.36 25.89
N HIS A 87 -10.37 0.76 26.14
CA HIS A 87 -10.96 2.09 26.23
C HIS A 87 -10.97 2.85 24.90
N LEU A 88 -10.24 2.38 23.89
CA LEU A 88 -10.22 2.98 22.56
C LEU A 88 -11.21 2.27 21.62
N LYS A 89 -11.75 3.03 20.66
CA LYS A 89 -12.61 2.47 19.61
C LYS A 89 -11.85 1.59 18.61
N GLN A 90 -10.55 1.82 18.49
CA GLN A 90 -9.67 1.12 17.56
C GLN A 90 -8.33 0.87 18.24
N ASP A 91 -7.85 -0.37 18.13
CA ASP A 91 -6.55 -0.77 18.65
C ASP A 91 -5.43 -0.02 17.93
N LYS A 92 -4.40 0.37 18.68
CA LYS A 92 -3.30 1.17 18.15
C LYS A 92 -2.26 0.26 17.49
N VAL A 93 -1.93 0.53 16.23
CA VAL A 93 -0.80 -0.13 15.57
C VAL A 93 0.51 0.34 16.23
N LEU A 94 1.31 -0.61 16.70
CA LEU A 94 2.65 -0.37 17.25
C LEU A 94 3.72 -0.40 16.16
N GLY A 95 3.49 -1.19 15.12
CA GLY A 95 4.39 -1.32 13.98
C GLY A 95 4.06 -2.55 13.16
N LYS A 96 4.84 -2.79 12.10
CA LYS A 96 4.71 -3.98 11.26
C LYS A 96 6.04 -4.57 10.83
N VAL A 97 5.99 -5.84 10.47
CA VAL A 97 7.00 -6.51 9.64
C VAL A 97 6.31 -6.84 8.32
N ALA A 98 6.93 -6.52 7.19
CA ALA A 98 6.39 -6.82 5.86
C ALA A 98 7.46 -7.55 5.04
N ILE A 99 7.15 -8.76 4.60
CA ILE A 99 8.02 -9.59 3.77
C ILE A 99 7.41 -9.68 2.39
N LYS A 100 8.17 -9.35 1.34
CA LYS A 100 7.68 -9.52 -0.02
C LYS A 100 7.44 -10.99 -0.31
N ARG A 101 6.40 -11.28 -1.08
CA ARG A 101 6.07 -12.62 -1.55
C ARG A 101 7.26 -13.28 -2.25
N GLU A 102 7.97 -12.52 -3.08
CA GLU A 102 9.16 -13.00 -3.79
C GLU A 102 10.30 -13.40 -2.86
N ASP A 103 10.38 -12.83 -1.64
CA ASP A 103 11.44 -13.08 -0.66
C ASP A 103 11.07 -14.18 0.36
N LEU A 104 9.81 -14.65 0.41
CA LEU A 104 9.36 -15.62 1.42
C LEU A 104 10.20 -16.90 1.44
N HIS A 105 10.66 -17.35 0.26
CA HIS A 105 11.49 -18.55 0.13
C HIS A 105 12.82 -18.46 0.88
N LEU A 106 13.34 -17.25 1.11
CA LEU A 106 14.60 -17.03 1.83
C LEU A 106 14.51 -17.44 3.32
N TYR A 107 13.29 -17.40 3.88
CA TYR A 107 12.99 -17.65 5.29
C TYR A 107 12.32 -19.01 5.53
N HIS A 108 12.17 -19.85 4.50
CA HIS A 108 11.53 -21.15 4.62
C HIS A 108 12.28 -22.05 5.63
N ASN A 109 11.55 -22.62 6.59
CA ASN A 109 12.06 -23.47 7.67
C ASN A 109 13.21 -22.82 8.49
N LYS A 110 13.22 -21.49 8.58
CA LYS A 110 14.19 -20.74 9.38
C LYS A 110 13.47 -19.86 10.40
N GLU A 111 14.07 -19.74 11.58
CA GLU A 111 13.71 -18.70 12.53
C GLU A 111 14.48 -17.42 12.16
N HIS A 112 13.79 -16.27 12.21
CA HIS A 112 14.40 -15.00 11.85
C HIS A 112 13.82 -13.85 12.68
N TRP A 113 14.70 -12.96 13.13
CA TRP A 113 14.32 -11.71 13.78
C TRP A 113 14.15 -10.62 12.73
N PHE A 114 12.97 -10.02 12.68
CA PHE A 114 12.70 -8.89 11.79
C PHE A 114 12.58 -7.60 12.60
N PRO A 115 13.14 -6.47 12.10
CA PRO A 115 12.91 -5.18 12.72
C PRO A 115 11.45 -4.77 12.54
N ILE A 116 10.80 -4.40 13.65
CA ILE A 116 9.48 -3.78 13.63
C ILE A 116 9.62 -2.38 13.05
N ARG A 117 8.88 -2.07 11.98
CA ARG A 117 8.88 -0.77 11.31
C ARG A 117 7.63 0.03 11.68
N ALA A 118 7.77 1.35 11.70
CA ALA A 118 6.63 2.24 11.86
C ALA A 118 5.62 2.04 10.72
N VAL A 119 4.35 2.32 11.03
CA VAL A 119 3.26 2.29 10.05
C VAL A 119 2.76 3.73 9.88
N ASP A 120 3.00 4.28 8.71
CA ASP A 120 2.48 5.56 8.26
C ASP A 120 1.75 5.41 6.91
N ALA A 121 1.14 6.51 6.45
CA ALA A 121 0.36 6.52 5.22
C ALA A 121 1.16 6.03 4.02
N ASP A 122 2.43 6.44 3.89
CA ASP A 122 3.30 6.10 2.76
C ASP A 122 3.72 4.63 2.81
N SER A 123 3.99 4.10 4.01
CA SER A 123 4.31 2.68 4.23
C SER A 123 3.15 1.75 3.87
N GLU A 124 1.91 2.27 3.85
CA GLU A 124 0.68 1.58 3.49
C GLU A 124 0.30 1.82 2.01
N VAL A 125 0.97 2.73 1.30
CA VAL A 125 0.76 2.93 -0.13
C VAL A 125 1.24 1.69 -0.88
N GLN A 126 0.41 1.30 -1.84
CA GLN A 126 0.46 0.02 -2.48
C GLN A 126 -0.12 0.18 -3.89
N GLY A 127 0.63 -0.23 -4.90
CA GLY A 127 0.23 -0.13 -6.29
C GLY A 127 1.41 0.09 -7.21
N LYS A 128 1.13 0.09 -8.51
CA LYS A 128 1.98 0.67 -9.53
C LYS A 128 1.10 1.55 -10.41
N ALA A 129 1.62 2.69 -10.86
CA ALA A 129 0.95 3.56 -11.83
C ALA A 129 1.84 3.67 -13.07
N HIS A 130 1.25 3.46 -14.24
CA HIS A 130 1.90 3.65 -15.53
C HIS A 130 1.47 5.01 -16.10
N ILE A 131 2.41 5.94 -16.17
CA ILE A 131 2.16 7.34 -16.49
C ILE A 131 3.14 7.78 -17.60
N GLU A 132 2.64 8.53 -18.57
CA GLU A 132 3.47 9.28 -19.52
C GLU A 132 3.37 10.77 -19.21
N VAL A 133 4.49 11.48 -19.25
CA VAL A 133 4.54 12.93 -19.08
C VAL A 133 5.20 13.55 -20.32
N LYS A 134 4.59 14.59 -20.88
CA LYS A 134 5.17 15.38 -21.97
C LYS A 134 5.12 16.86 -21.66
N PHE A 135 6.16 17.58 -22.07
CA PHE A 135 6.25 19.03 -21.98
C PHE A 135 6.66 19.57 -23.35
N GLU A 136 5.81 20.38 -23.96
CA GLU A 136 5.93 20.74 -25.37
C GLU A 136 5.53 22.22 -25.57
N PRO A 137 6.26 22.98 -26.41
CA PRO A 137 5.88 24.35 -26.74
C PRO A 137 4.60 24.36 -27.58
N VAL A 138 3.73 25.33 -27.31
CA VAL A 138 2.51 25.58 -28.08
C VAL A 138 2.78 26.74 -29.02
N LEU A 139 3.02 26.44 -30.29
CA LEU A 139 3.14 27.46 -31.33
C LEU A 139 1.73 28.01 -31.65
N LYS A 140 1.46 29.28 -31.33
CA LYS A 140 0.28 29.97 -31.84
C LYS A 140 0.60 30.53 -33.23
N GLY A 141 -0.23 30.19 -34.20
CA GLY A 141 -0.06 30.62 -35.59
C GLY A 141 -0.20 32.14 -35.74
N ASN A 142 0.81 32.72 -36.38
CA ASN A 142 0.92 33.98 -37.10
C ASN A 142 0.29 35.24 -36.45
N ASN A 143 1.20 36.08 -35.96
CA ASN A 143 1.09 37.47 -35.55
C ASN A 143 1.01 37.70 -34.03
N GLU A 144 1.96 38.51 -33.59
CA GLU A 144 2.07 39.22 -32.31
C GLU A 144 2.86 38.53 -31.18
N LEU A 145 4.15 38.93 -31.12
CA LEU A 145 5.05 39.11 -29.97
C LEU A 145 4.88 38.18 -28.74
N ASP A 146 5.89 37.31 -28.57
CA ASP A 146 6.53 36.91 -27.31
C ASP A 146 5.82 36.07 -26.23
N HIS A 147 4.77 35.33 -26.57
CA HIS A 147 4.18 34.37 -25.61
C HIS A 147 4.45 32.91 -25.98
N HIS A 148 5.60 32.39 -25.53
CA HIS A 148 5.90 30.96 -25.56
C HIS A 148 5.09 30.22 -24.48
N ASN A 149 3.82 29.93 -24.76
CA ASN A 149 3.08 29.01 -23.90
C ASN A 149 3.63 27.61 -24.08
N ASN A 150 3.95 26.94 -22.99
CA ASN A 150 4.24 25.52 -22.98
C ASN A 150 2.98 24.75 -22.54
N ARG A 151 2.89 23.50 -22.93
CA ARG A 151 1.84 22.59 -22.50
C ARG A 151 2.49 21.40 -21.82
N MET A 152 2.08 21.15 -20.58
CA MET A 152 2.39 19.90 -19.90
C MET A 152 1.20 18.96 -20.08
N THR A 153 1.45 17.71 -20.47
CA THR A 153 0.43 16.67 -20.48
C THR A 153 0.86 15.50 -19.64
N VAL A 154 -0.07 14.95 -18.87
CA VAL A 154 0.11 13.76 -18.06
C VAL A 154 -0.94 12.75 -18.53
N ARG A 155 -0.49 11.66 -19.15
CA ARG A 155 -1.35 10.55 -19.53
C ARG A 155 -1.27 9.48 -18.45
N LEU A 156 -2.37 9.23 -17.76
CA LEU A 156 -2.48 8.06 -16.89
C LEU A 156 -3.03 6.90 -17.73
N LEU A 157 -2.18 5.90 -17.97
CA LEU A 157 -2.55 4.72 -18.76
C LEU A 157 -3.33 3.74 -17.90
N GLU A 158 -2.67 3.21 -16.87
CA GLU A 158 -3.24 2.20 -15.99
C GLU A 158 -2.58 2.19 -14.62
N CYS A 159 -3.23 1.56 -13.66
CA CYS A 159 -2.60 1.14 -12.42
C CYS A 159 -2.75 -0.37 -12.25
N SER A 160 -1.87 -0.96 -11.45
CA SER A 160 -1.95 -2.37 -11.05
C SER A 160 -1.70 -2.53 -9.56
N ASP A 161 -2.19 -3.64 -9.02
CA ASP A 161 -2.03 -4.04 -7.62
C ASP A 161 -2.41 -2.93 -6.60
N LEU A 162 -3.49 -2.19 -6.84
CA LEU A 162 -3.99 -1.22 -5.87
C LEU A 162 -4.59 -1.92 -4.63
N THR A 163 -4.58 -1.23 -3.50
CA THR A 163 -5.15 -1.76 -2.25
C THR A 163 -6.68 -1.80 -2.30
N ILE A 164 -7.26 -2.90 -1.78
CA ILE A 164 -8.68 -2.96 -1.41
C ILE A 164 -8.81 -2.48 0.03
N LYS A 165 -9.63 -1.44 0.26
CA LYS A 165 -10.01 -1.00 1.60
C LYS A 165 -11.51 -1.24 1.78
N ASN A 166 -11.91 -1.90 2.86
CA ASN A 166 -13.31 -2.21 3.18
C ASN A 166 -14.05 -2.98 2.06
N GLY A 167 -13.36 -3.93 1.41
CA GLY A 167 -13.98 -4.84 0.43
C GLY A 167 -14.18 -4.29 -0.98
N SER A 168 -13.83 -3.04 -1.27
CA SER A 168 -13.85 -2.47 -2.62
C SER A 168 -12.59 -1.64 -2.92
N CYS A 169 -12.34 -1.44 -4.22
CA CYS A 169 -11.37 -0.48 -4.73
C CYS A 169 -12.04 0.25 -5.90
N ASP A 170 -12.35 1.53 -5.72
CA ASP A 170 -12.98 2.38 -6.75
C ASP A 170 -12.02 3.52 -7.14
N PRO A 171 -10.91 3.21 -7.85
CA PRO A 171 -9.80 4.13 -8.02
C PRO A 171 -10.09 5.30 -8.97
N PHE A 172 -9.47 6.43 -8.67
CA PHE A 172 -9.30 7.58 -9.54
C PHE A 172 -7.94 8.24 -9.22
N ALA A 173 -7.41 9.04 -10.13
CA ALA A 173 -6.20 9.81 -9.90
C ALA A 173 -6.50 11.30 -9.89
N ILE A 174 -5.73 12.02 -9.08
CA ILE A 174 -5.64 13.47 -9.06
C ILE A 174 -4.23 13.83 -9.50
N VAL A 175 -4.11 14.75 -10.46
CA VAL A 175 -2.85 15.36 -10.87
C VAL A 175 -2.91 16.84 -10.48
N THR A 176 -1.98 17.23 -9.62
CA THR A 176 -1.83 18.61 -9.16
C THR A 176 -0.58 19.20 -9.78
N MET A 177 -0.75 20.24 -10.59
CA MET A 177 0.33 21.08 -11.10
C MET A 177 0.58 22.22 -10.12
N CYS A 178 1.77 22.28 -9.53
CA CYS A 178 2.19 23.33 -8.61
C CYS A 178 3.10 24.32 -9.34
N TYR A 179 2.70 25.59 -9.40
CA TYR A 179 3.47 26.66 -10.03
C TYR A 179 4.35 27.39 -9.02
N SER A 180 5.41 28.07 -9.49
CA SER A 180 6.35 28.81 -8.64
C SER A 180 5.69 29.96 -7.85
N ASN A 181 4.63 30.56 -8.40
CA ASN A 181 3.81 31.57 -7.72
C ASN A 181 2.83 30.98 -6.70
N SER A 182 3.04 29.73 -6.27
CA SER A 182 2.17 28.97 -5.35
C SER A 182 0.74 28.70 -5.86
N ARG A 183 0.42 29.07 -7.10
CA ARG A 183 -0.83 28.62 -7.75
C ARG A 183 -0.79 27.11 -7.92
N GLN A 184 -1.96 26.49 -7.81
CA GLN A 184 -2.14 25.08 -8.15
C GLN A 184 -3.26 24.92 -9.17
N GLU A 185 -3.07 24.01 -10.12
CA GLU A 185 -4.14 23.53 -11.00
C GLU A 185 -4.32 22.03 -10.77
N ILE A 186 -5.55 21.62 -10.49
CA ILE A 186 -5.87 20.23 -10.14
C ILE A 186 -6.76 19.66 -11.22
N ARG A 187 -6.38 18.50 -11.76
CA ARG A 187 -7.23 17.71 -12.66
C ARG A 187 -7.39 16.31 -12.10
N ARG A 188 -8.51 15.67 -12.43
CA ARG A 188 -8.81 14.31 -11.96
C ARG A 188 -9.31 13.43 -13.10
N THR A 189 -9.07 12.14 -12.99
CA THR A 189 -9.63 11.14 -13.92
C THR A 189 -11.07 10.78 -13.55
N LYS A 190 -11.71 10.00 -14.42
CA LYS A 190 -12.96 9.31 -14.06
C LYS A 190 -12.66 8.22 -13.02
N VAL A 191 -13.67 7.93 -12.20
CA VAL A 191 -13.62 6.81 -11.24
C VAL A 191 -13.83 5.50 -11.99
N LYS A 192 -12.95 4.52 -11.77
CA LYS A 192 -13.15 3.13 -12.19
C LYS A 192 -13.69 2.36 -10.99
N LYS A 193 -14.67 1.48 -11.19
CA LYS A 193 -15.35 0.79 -10.09
C LYS A 193 -14.81 -0.61 -9.87
N LYS A 194 -14.72 -1.04 -8.61
CA LYS A 194 -14.44 -2.41 -8.16
C LYS A 194 -13.26 -3.06 -8.88
N THR A 195 -12.15 -2.35 -8.98
CA THR A 195 -10.93 -2.88 -9.62
C THR A 195 -9.67 -2.39 -8.93
N VAL A 196 -8.75 -3.33 -8.71
CA VAL A 196 -7.38 -3.04 -8.24
C VAL A 196 -6.40 -2.85 -9.40
N SER A 197 -6.88 -2.97 -10.64
CA SER A 197 -6.08 -2.81 -11.86
C SER A 197 -6.85 -1.97 -12.89
N PRO A 198 -7.08 -0.67 -12.60
CA PRO A 198 -7.83 0.20 -13.49
C PRO A 198 -7.03 0.55 -14.75
N HIS A 199 -7.68 0.47 -15.91
CA HIS A 199 -7.21 1.09 -17.15
C HIS A 199 -7.94 2.43 -17.33
N PHE A 200 -7.19 3.53 -17.29
CA PHE A 200 -7.69 4.89 -17.43
C PHE A 200 -7.62 5.34 -18.89
N ASP A 201 -6.41 5.34 -19.45
CA ASP A 201 -6.05 5.99 -20.72
C ASP A 201 -6.55 7.43 -20.84
N GLU A 202 -6.35 8.22 -19.77
CA GLU A 202 -6.84 9.60 -19.67
C GLU A 202 -5.68 10.60 -19.76
N LEU A 203 -5.77 11.55 -20.69
CA LEU A 203 -4.80 12.63 -20.88
C LEU A 203 -5.26 13.89 -20.12
N LEU A 204 -4.42 14.36 -19.20
CA LEU A 204 -4.64 15.56 -18.39
C LEU A 204 -3.64 16.64 -18.84
N SER A 205 -4.15 17.71 -19.46
CA SER A 205 -3.32 18.78 -20.06
C SER A 205 -3.32 20.05 -19.21
N PHE A 206 -2.19 20.71 -19.08
CA PHE A 206 -2.01 21.96 -18.32
C PHE A 206 -1.31 22.99 -19.21
N GLU A 207 -1.82 24.21 -19.23
CA GLU A 207 -1.17 25.32 -19.94
C GLU A 207 -0.19 26.03 -19.01
N VAL A 208 1.05 26.16 -19.46
CA VAL A 208 2.16 26.77 -18.73
C VAL A 208 2.57 28.05 -19.45
N SER A 209 2.14 29.19 -18.93
CA SER A 209 2.62 30.50 -19.40
C SER A 209 4.03 30.77 -18.85
N THR A 210 4.99 31.08 -19.72
CA THR A 210 6.26 31.66 -19.28
C THR A 210 6.02 33.09 -18.79
N PRO A 211 6.56 33.50 -17.62
CA PRO A 211 6.50 34.89 -17.20
C PRO A 211 7.21 35.77 -18.23
N THR A 212 6.59 36.90 -18.59
CA THR A 212 7.25 37.97 -19.33
C THR A 212 8.34 38.57 -18.44
N LEU A 213 9.59 38.62 -18.92
CA LEU A 213 10.69 39.31 -18.25
C LEU A 213 10.45 40.82 -18.18
#